data_AF-A0A7C2J8Z2-F1
#
_entry.id   AF-A0A7C2J8Z2-F1
#
_cell.length_a   1.000
_cell.length_b   1.000
_cell.length_c   1.000
_cell.angle_alpha   90.00
_cell.angle_beta   90.00
_cell.angle_gamma   90.00
#
_symmetry.space_group_name_H-M   'P 1'
#
loop_
_entity.id
_entity.type
_entity.pdbx_description
1 polymer ?
#
loop_
_entity_poly.entity_id
_entity_poly.type
_entity_poly.pdbx_seq_one_letter_code
_entity_poly.pdbx_strand_id
1 'polypeptide(L)'
;MRLFKTIMKLLLAVFFVAAGVNHFVNPDFYLKIMPPYLPWHLGLVYLSGALEVVFGAMLMVPGYSRPGAWGIIAVLTGVFPANIHM
;
A
#
# COMPACT_ATOMS: atom_id res chain seq x y z
N MET A 1 -7.60 -15.32 21.63
CA MET A 1 -7.95 -14.04 20.94
C MET A 1 -6.77 -13.10 20.67
N ARG A 2 -5.81 -12.87 21.59
CA ARG A 2 -4.69 -11.92 21.34
C ARG A 2 -3.70 -12.41 20.28
N LEU A 3 -3.29 -13.69 20.33
CA LEU A 3 -2.37 -14.29 19.35
C LEU A 3 -2.90 -14.18 17.91
N PHE A 4 -4.16 -14.55 17.68
CA PHE A 4 -4.80 -14.44 16.37
C PHE A 4 -4.74 -13.01 15.80
N LYS A 5 -5.05 -11.99 16.62
CA LYS A 5 -4.96 -10.59 16.20
C LYS A 5 -3.53 -10.17 15.83
N THR A 6 -2.52 -10.64 16.57
CA THR A 6 -1.12 -10.35 16.27
C THR A 6 -0.68 -11.01 14.96
N ILE A 7 -1.05 -12.28 14.74
CA ILE A 7 -0.74 -13.00 13.50
C ILE A 7 -1.40 -12.30 12.31
N MET A 8 -2.68 -11.93 12.42
CA MET A 8 -3.39 -11.20 11.36
C MET A 8 -2.75 -9.85 11.06
N LYS A 9 -2.32 -9.09 12.08
CA LYS A 9 -1.58 -7.83 11.88
C LYS A 9 -0.25 -8.04 11.16
N LEU A 10 0.49 -9.09 11.55
CA LEU A 10 1.78 -9.39 10.94
C LEU A 10 1.60 -9.77 9.46
N LEU A 11 0.62 -10.63 9.16
CA LEU A 11 0.27 -10.99 7.79
C LEU A 11 -0.10 -9.76 6.97
N LEU A 12 -0.94 -8.88 7.52
CA LEU A 12 -1.32 -7.64 6.86
C LEU A 12 -0.11 -6.73 6.59
N ALA A 13 0.77 -6.58 7.58
CA ALA A 13 1.99 -5.78 7.45
C ALA A 13 2.92 -6.32 6.37
N VAL A 14 3.19 -7.63 6.38
CA VAL A 14 4.02 -8.29 5.36
C VAL A 14 3.39 -8.16 3.98
N PHE A 15 2.07 -8.32 3.87
CA PHE A 15 1.34 -8.16 2.61
C PHE A 15 1.52 -6.76 2.02
N PHE A 16 1.29 -5.70 2.81
CA PHE A 16 1.46 -4.32 2.33
C PHE A 16 2.91 -3.97 2.01
N VAL A 17 3.88 -4.47 2.78
CA VAL A 17 5.29 -4.27 2.46
C VAL A 17 5.65 -4.97 1.15
N ALA A 18 5.20 -6.22 0.94
CA ALA A 18 5.44 -6.94 -0.31
C ALA A 18 4.75 -6.27 -1.51
N ALA A 19 3.50 -5.82 -1.35
CA ALA A 19 2.77 -5.09 -2.38
C ALA A 19 3.43 -3.76 -2.74
N GLY A 20 3.87 -3.00 -1.73
CA GLY A 20 4.59 -1.75 -1.93
C GLY A 20 5.94 -1.95 -2.62
N VAL A 21 6.68 -3.01 -2.28
CA VAL A 21 7.90 -3.40 -3.01
C VAL A 21 7.59 -3.78 -4.46
N ASN A 22 6.48 -4.47 -4.72
CA ASN A 22 6.08 -4.85 -6.08
C ASN A 22 5.83 -3.64 -7.01
N HIS A 23 5.42 -2.48 -6.48
CA HIS A 23 5.31 -1.25 -7.26
C HIS A 23 6.67 -0.78 -7.84
N PHE A 24 7.77 -1.08 -7.18
CA PHE A 24 9.12 -0.76 -7.66
C PHE A 24 9.68 -1.84 -8.59
N VAL A 25 9.33 -3.10 -8.35
CA VAL A 25 9.80 -4.24 -9.15
C VAL A 25 9.07 -4.33 -10.49
N ASN A 26 7.76 -4.08 -10.52
CA ASN A 26 6.93 -4.23 -11.71
C ASN A 26 5.99 -3.02 -11.92
N PRO A 27 6.54 -1.81 -12.15
CA PRO A 27 5.74 -0.60 -12.34
C PRO A 27 4.86 -0.67 -13.59
N ASP A 28 5.26 -1.39 -14.64
CA ASP A 28 4.52 -1.50 -15.90
C ASP A 28 3.10 -2.05 -15.74
N PHE A 29 2.88 -2.94 -14.78
CA PHE A 29 1.56 -3.44 -14.46
C PHE A 29 0.65 -2.33 -13.92
N TYR A 30 1.17 -1.52 -12.98
CA TYR A 30 0.42 -0.44 -12.34
C TYR A 30 0.21 0.76 -13.28
N LEU A 31 1.13 1.00 -14.21
CA LEU A 31 0.99 2.04 -15.23
C LEU A 31 -0.16 1.76 -16.21
N LYS A 32 -0.45 0.50 -16.51
CA LYS A 32 -1.53 0.13 -17.44
C LYS A 32 -2.92 0.40 -16.89
N ILE A 33 -3.10 0.22 -15.59
CA ILE A 33 -4.37 0.40 -14.88
C ILE A 33 -4.55 1.85 -14.38
N MET A 34 -3.59 2.73 -14.67
CA MET A 34 -3.52 4.06 -14.11
C MET A 34 -4.48 5.00 -14.87
N PRO A 35 -5.34 5.78 -14.18
CA PRO A 35 -6.33 6.60 -14.86
C PRO A 35 -5.70 7.67 -15.78
N PRO A 36 -6.25 7.91 -16.98
CA PRO A 36 -5.66 8.84 -17.95
C PRO A 36 -5.72 10.31 -17.50
N TYR A 37 -6.55 10.65 -16.50
CA TYR A 37 -6.69 12.02 -15.99
C TYR A 37 -5.62 12.42 -14.96
N LEU A 38 -4.83 11.47 -14.42
CA LEU A 38 -3.73 11.79 -13.51
C LEU A 38 -2.43 12.07 -14.29
N PRO A 39 -1.74 13.19 -14.05
CA PRO A 39 -0.38 13.39 -14.55
C PRO A 39 0.63 12.58 -13.74
N TRP A 40 1.79 12.27 -14.33
CA TRP A 40 2.92 11.61 -13.65
C TRP A 40 2.61 10.22 -13.06
N HIS A 41 2.03 9.33 -13.88
CA HIS A 41 1.66 7.96 -13.48
C HIS A 41 2.78 7.20 -12.76
N LEU A 42 4.01 7.24 -13.29
CA LEU A 42 5.16 6.54 -12.69
C LEU A 42 5.53 7.07 -11.30
N GLY A 43 5.55 8.40 -11.13
CA GLY A 43 5.87 9.02 -9.85
C GLY A 43 4.84 8.69 -8.78
N LEU A 44 3.57 8.64 -9.17
CA LEU A 44 2.47 8.27 -8.28
C LEU A 44 2.49 6.79 -7.87
N VAL A 45 2.85 5.89 -8.79
CA VAL A 45 3.04 4.45 -8.50
C VAL A 45 4.18 4.25 -7.50
N TYR A 46 5.30 4.95 -7.66
CA TYR A 46 6.39 4.88 -6.69
C TYR A 46 6.04 5.53 -5.36
N LEU A 47 5.28 6.63 -5.38
CA LEU A 47 4.82 7.29 -4.16
C LEU A 47 3.85 6.38 -3.38
N SER A 48 2.86 5.77 -4.04
CA SER A 48 1.95 4.82 -3.39
C SER A 48 2.71 3.61 -2.86
N GLY A 49 3.61 3.04 -3.66
CA GLY A 49 4.45 1.93 -3.22
C GLY A 49 5.31 2.25 -1.99
N ALA A 50 5.94 3.44 -1.95
CA ALA A 50 6.70 3.89 -0.79
C ALA A 50 5.83 4.03 0.45
N LEU A 51 4.64 4.62 0.31
CA LEU A 51 3.69 4.79 1.41
C LEU A 51 3.18 3.44 1.93
N GLU A 52 2.89 2.47 1.05
CA GLU A 52 2.49 1.11 1.46
C GLU A 52 3.59 0.42 2.28
N VAL A 53 4.85 0.53 1.87
CA VAL A 53 5.98 -0.04 2.63
C VAL A 53 6.11 0.64 3.99
N VAL A 54 6.07 1.97 4.04
CA VAL A 54 6.20 2.73 5.30
C VAL A 54 5.06 2.40 6.25
N PHE A 55 3.81 2.44 5.79
CA PHE A 55 2.65 2.18 6.64
C PHE A 55 2.52 0.69 7.00
N GLY A 56 2.90 -0.22 6.10
CA GLY A 56 3.04 -1.65 6.39
C GLY A 56 4.08 -1.93 7.47
N ALA A 57 5.23 -1.27 7.43
CA ALA A 57 6.24 -1.36 8.50
C ALA A 57 5.73 -0.75 9.82
N MET A 58 4.99 0.37 9.77
CA MET A 58 4.39 0.99 10.95
C MET A 58 3.35 0.09 11.63
N LEU A 59 2.67 -0.80 10.90
CA LEU A 59 1.76 -1.81 11.48
C LEU A 59 2.49 -2.81 12.38
N MET A 60 3.76 -3.10 12.11
CA MET A 60 4.58 -4.00 12.94
C MET A 60 4.99 -3.37 14.27
N VAL A 61 5.03 -2.03 14.35
CA VAL A 61 5.40 -1.31 15.57
C VAL A 61 4.16 -1.03 16.42
N PRO A 62 4.05 -1.54 17.66
CA PRO A 62 2.83 -1.42 18.47
C PRO A 62 2.34 0.02 18.65
N GLY A 63 3.26 0.98 18.82
CA GLY A 63 2.96 2.41 18.99
C GLY A 63 2.52 3.13 17.71
N TYR A 64 2.91 2.63 16.53
CA TYR A 64 2.57 3.24 15.24
C TYR A 64 1.49 2.48 14.46
N SER A 65 0.96 1.39 15.02
CA SER A 65 -0.02 0.57 14.32
C SER A 65 -1.34 1.28 14.01
N ARG A 66 -1.77 2.26 14.82
CA ARG A 66 -2.95 3.08 14.52
C ARG A 66 -2.72 4.05 13.36
N PRO A 67 -1.69 4.92 13.38
CA PRO A 67 -1.41 5.80 12.24
C PRO A 67 -1.04 5.01 10.98
N GLY A 68 -0.33 3.87 11.10
CA GLY A 68 -0.05 2.98 9.97
C GLY A 68 -1.31 2.41 9.32
N ALA A 69 -2.30 1.98 10.12
CA ALA A 69 -3.57 1.50 9.58
C ALA A 69 -4.33 2.61 8.82
N TRP A 70 -4.39 3.83 9.38
CA TRP A 70 -5.00 4.98 8.70
C TRP A 70 -4.25 5.36 7.42
N GLY A 71 -2.92 5.30 7.43
CA GLY A 71 -2.09 5.52 6.25
C GLY A 71 -2.39 4.53 5.13
N ILE A 72 -2.49 3.23 5.46
CA ILE A 72 -2.91 2.20 4.50
C ILE A 72 -4.30 2.50 3.93
N ILE A 73 -5.28 2.87 4.77
CA ILE A 73 -6.62 3.23 4.30
C ILE A 73 -6.56 4.42 3.32
N ALA A 74 -5.76 5.44 3.63
CA ALA A 74 -5.58 6.60 2.76
C ALA A 74 -4.95 6.23 1.42
N VAL A 75 -3.91 5.38 1.43
CA VAL A 75 -3.27 4.89 0.19
C VAL A 75 -4.26 4.08 -0.64
N LEU A 76 -4.95 3.10 -0.04
CA LEU A 76 -5.97 2.28 -0.71
C LEU A 76 -7.06 3.14 -1.34
N THR A 77 -7.52 4.18 -0.65
CA THR A 77 -8.51 5.12 -1.18
C THR A 77 -7.95 5.88 -2.39
N GLY A 78 -6.69 6.29 -2.33
CA GLY A 78 -6.02 6.99 -3.42
C GLY A 78 -5.75 6.12 -4.66
N VAL A 79 -5.43 4.84 -4.48
CA VAL A 79 -5.20 3.89 -5.59
C VAL A 79 -6.48 3.22 -6.08
N PHE A 80 -7.60 3.38 -5.38
CA PHE A 80 -8.89 2.80 -5.77
C PHE A 80 -9.30 3.13 -7.21
N PRO A 81 -9.13 4.38 -7.73
CA PRO A 81 -9.47 4.67 -9.13
C PRO A 81 -8.70 3.84 -10.15
N ALA A 82 -7.47 3.41 -9.83
CA ALA A 82 -6.69 2.54 -10.72
C ALA A 82 -7.34 1.15 -10.88
N ASN A 83 -8.08 0.67 -9.87
CA ASN A 83 -8.80 -0.60 -9.98
C ASN A 83 -10.04 -0.51 -10.88
N ILE A 84 -10.59 0.70 -11.10
CA ILE A 84 -11.74 0.91 -12.00
C ILE A 84 -11.30 0.91 -13.47
N HIS A 85 -10.06 1.32 -13.74
CA HIS A 85 -9.50 1.42 -15.09
C HIS A 85 -8.74 0.15 -15.52
N MET A 86 -8.85 -0.93 -14.74
CA MET A 86 -8.19 -2.21 -14.97
C MET A 86 -8.68 -2.91 -16.25
#